data_AF-A0A0A1WT13-F1
#
_entry.id   AF-A0A0A1WT13-F1
#
_cell.length_a   1.000
_cell.length_b   1.000
_cell.length_c   1.000
_cell.angle_alpha   90.00
_cell.angle_beta   90.00
_cell.angle_gamma   90.00
#
_symmetry.space_group_name_H-M   'P 1'
#
loop_
_entity.id
_entity.type
_entity.pdbx_description
1 polymer ?
#
loop_
_entity_poly.entity_id
_entity_poly.type
_entity_poly.pdbx_seq_one_letter_code
_entity_poly.pdbx_strand_id
1 'polypeptide(L)'
;MLRKVPLIVILGSTGTGKTKLSLELAERFGGEIISADSMQVYANLDIATAKATKEEQSRARHHLLDVATPNEPFTVVSFRNAALPIIENLLAQNKCPIVVGGTNYYIESLLWDMLVSPKDPNEMEDGIDNQFDISNTVNIAGKGEERTFGSDNVKDPLFLPQSEMSAMSSELLHNHLRKIDPQSANRIHPNNKRKIMRAIEVYQQTGETLTAKLQAQRQQPGGNRLGGPLRYPHTILFWLRCKQDVLNVRLDKRVDAMLEQGLLAEIRAFHNEHNGDKSQTDNSAAYTRGVLQTIGFKEFIPYLEQFNAANDQKIEEYLRLNAYKMPTEEHFKAQKPSSINVTAVQKHTQQQNIDERQSQQPPQQSTIDREIELELEAATHSDTTTTSSPLPAGLEVLNACLNELKRVTQRYSKKQIKWINNRFLASKDRQVPDLYELDTSDVNLWQAEVYERAVAVIESHRRGEVCEIQAMARRQHPGAGLNEETSNFCEICQRHFIGEYQWQLHLKSNKHKKRRESNKKKEKASGISVDTNKEDKKS
;
A
#
# COMPACT_ATOMS: atom_id res chain seq x y z
N MET A 1 44.77 2.29 -4.06
CA MET A 1 43.45 1.94 -4.63
C MET A 1 42.51 3.10 -4.34
N LEU A 2 42.01 3.80 -5.36
CA LEU A 2 41.02 4.87 -5.19
C LEU A 2 39.77 4.26 -4.52
N ARG A 3 39.54 4.58 -3.25
CA ARG A 3 38.39 4.05 -2.50
C ARG A 3 37.12 4.64 -3.11
N LYS A 4 36.27 3.76 -3.65
CA LYS A 4 35.07 4.12 -4.42
C LYS A 4 34.05 4.78 -3.51
N VAL A 5 33.35 5.78 -4.06
CA VAL A 5 32.21 6.41 -3.40
C VAL A 5 31.13 5.34 -3.13
N PRO A 6 30.56 5.27 -1.90
CA PRO A 6 29.58 4.25 -1.58
C PRO A 6 28.22 4.55 -2.19
N LEU A 7 27.44 3.49 -2.40
CA LEU A 7 25.99 3.59 -2.57
C LEU A 7 25.35 3.75 -1.19
N ILE A 8 24.70 4.89 -0.95
CA ILE A 8 23.98 5.13 0.30
C ILE A 8 22.51 4.78 0.07
N VAL A 9 21.92 4.03 0.99
CA VAL A 9 20.49 3.71 0.98
C VAL A 9 19.86 4.10 2.31
N ILE A 10 18.79 4.88 2.25
CA ILE A 10 18.06 5.35 3.43
C ILE A 10 16.69 4.66 3.47
N LEU A 11 16.58 3.72 4.40
CA LEU A 11 15.38 2.96 4.72
C LEU A 11 14.62 3.61 5.89
N GLY A 12 13.31 3.36 5.94
CA GLY A 12 12.49 3.78 7.08
C GLY A 12 11.02 3.90 6.71
N SER A 13 10.15 3.89 7.70
CA SER A 13 8.72 4.11 7.48
C SER A 13 8.43 5.53 6.99
N THR A 14 7.24 5.75 6.42
CA THR A 14 6.74 7.12 6.21
C THR A 14 6.76 7.92 7.52
N GLY A 15 7.03 9.23 7.44
CA GLY A 15 7.09 10.12 8.61
C GLY A 15 8.37 10.07 9.47
N THR A 16 9.41 9.32 9.09
CA THR A 16 10.66 9.21 9.90
C THR A 16 11.73 10.23 9.57
N GLY A 17 11.55 11.09 8.56
CA GLY A 17 12.54 12.11 8.17
C GLY A 17 13.51 11.71 7.04
N LYS A 18 13.17 10.68 6.25
CA LYS A 18 14.03 10.19 5.15
C LYS A 18 14.50 11.29 4.19
N THR A 19 13.57 12.12 3.70
CA THR A 19 13.88 13.24 2.78
C THR A 19 14.86 14.24 3.41
N LYS A 20 14.64 14.58 4.69
CA LYS A 20 15.52 15.48 5.43
C LYS A 20 16.96 14.94 5.46
N LEU A 21 17.15 13.68 5.85
CA LEU A 21 18.48 13.08 5.90
C LEU A 21 19.11 12.97 4.50
N SER A 22 18.34 12.59 3.47
CA SER A 22 18.90 12.49 2.11
C SER A 22 19.42 13.83 1.59
N LEU A 23 18.73 14.93 1.88
CA LEU A 23 19.16 16.28 1.52
C LEU A 23 20.45 16.66 2.26
N GLU A 24 20.47 16.50 3.59
CA GLU A 24 21.62 16.84 4.42
C GLU A 24 22.88 16.05 4.02
N LEU A 25 22.72 14.77 3.63
CA LEU A 25 23.82 13.95 3.12
C LEU A 25 24.22 14.32 1.68
N ALA A 26 23.26 14.65 0.81
CA ALA A 26 23.55 15.08 -0.56
C ALA A 26 24.37 16.37 -0.58
N GLU A 27 23.97 17.37 0.22
CA GLU A 27 24.68 18.64 0.37
C GLU A 27 26.11 18.42 0.90
N ARG A 28 26.28 17.56 1.90
CA ARG A 28 27.58 17.30 2.50
C ARG A 28 28.54 16.54 1.59
N PHE A 29 28.03 15.54 0.86
CA PHE A 29 28.87 14.61 0.11
C PHE A 29 28.86 14.86 -1.41
N GLY A 30 28.22 15.95 -1.86
CA GLY A 30 28.05 16.22 -3.29
C GLY A 30 27.28 15.10 -4.00
N GLY A 31 26.30 14.53 -3.30
CA GLY A 31 25.51 13.39 -3.76
C GLY A 31 24.29 13.80 -4.58
N GLU A 32 23.73 12.84 -5.30
CA GLU A 32 22.45 13.00 -6.00
C GLU A 32 21.45 11.96 -5.46
N ILE A 33 20.19 12.36 -5.32
CA ILE A 33 19.15 11.59 -4.65
C ILE A 33 18.34 10.81 -5.68
N ILE A 34 18.07 9.54 -5.42
CA ILE A 34 17.25 8.67 -6.26
C ILE A 34 16.04 8.24 -5.43
N SER A 35 14.84 8.72 -5.80
CA SER A 35 13.61 8.36 -5.08
C SER A 35 13.20 6.93 -5.41
N ALA A 36 13.10 6.08 -4.38
CA ALA A 36 12.63 4.70 -4.43
C ALA A 36 11.24 4.58 -3.78
N ASP A 37 10.30 5.39 -4.26
CA ASP A 37 8.90 5.37 -3.83
C ASP A 37 7.97 5.16 -5.02
N SER A 38 7.10 4.17 -4.93
CA SER A 38 6.23 3.75 -6.03
C SER A 38 5.16 4.77 -6.38
N MET A 39 4.87 5.74 -5.50
CA MET A 39 3.85 6.77 -5.75
C MET A 39 4.48 8.10 -6.17
N GLN A 40 5.69 8.42 -5.70
CA GLN A 40 6.37 9.69 -6.05
C GLN A 40 6.91 9.74 -7.48
N VAL A 41 6.92 8.60 -8.19
CA VAL A 41 7.27 8.55 -9.62
C VAL A 41 6.21 9.22 -10.49
N TYR A 42 4.97 9.37 -10.02
CA TYR A 42 3.88 9.95 -10.80
C TYR A 42 3.81 11.47 -10.67
N ALA A 43 3.55 12.13 -11.80
CA ALA A 43 3.29 13.56 -11.86
C ALA A 43 1.92 13.95 -11.26
N ASN A 44 1.75 15.23 -10.94
CA ASN A 44 0.49 15.88 -10.54
C ASN A 44 -0.13 15.41 -9.20
N LEU A 45 0.63 14.68 -8.37
CA LEU A 45 0.27 14.31 -7.00
C LEU A 45 1.49 14.48 -6.09
N ASP A 46 1.72 15.70 -5.63
CA ASP A 46 2.90 16.08 -4.85
C ASP A 46 2.62 16.01 -3.35
N ILE A 47 1.52 16.59 -2.89
CA ILE A 47 1.12 16.65 -1.48
C ILE A 47 0.69 15.25 -1.00
N ALA A 48 -0.21 14.60 -1.73
CA ALA A 48 -0.75 13.28 -1.41
C ALA A 48 0.35 12.21 -1.30
N THR A 49 1.36 12.27 -2.18
CA THR A 49 2.52 11.35 -2.17
C THR A 49 3.67 11.84 -1.31
N ALA A 50 3.53 13.05 -0.76
CA ALA A 50 4.50 13.76 0.06
C ALA A 50 5.90 13.75 -0.56
N LYS A 51 5.91 14.16 -1.83
CA LYS A 51 7.09 14.40 -2.64
C LYS A 51 7.94 15.49 -2.01
N ALA A 52 9.24 15.47 -2.27
CA ALA A 52 10.11 16.59 -1.88
C ALA A 52 9.60 17.88 -2.54
N THR A 53 9.52 18.98 -1.79
CA THR A 53 9.03 20.26 -2.35
C THR A 53 9.99 20.81 -3.40
N LYS A 54 9.57 21.80 -4.20
CA LYS A 54 10.46 22.40 -5.21
C LYS A 54 11.67 23.09 -4.57
N GLU A 55 11.50 23.65 -3.38
CA GLU A 55 12.58 24.20 -2.56
C GLU A 55 13.56 23.11 -2.12
N GLU A 56 13.06 21.96 -1.64
CA GLU A 56 13.90 20.80 -1.30
C GLU A 56 14.63 20.25 -2.53
N GLN A 57 13.96 20.13 -3.68
CA GLN A 57 14.55 19.67 -4.93
C GLN A 57 15.62 20.63 -5.48
N SER A 58 15.56 21.92 -5.14
CA SER A 58 16.59 22.90 -5.51
C SER A 58 17.91 22.74 -4.75
N ARG A 59 17.85 22.12 -3.55
CA ARG A 59 19.01 21.90 -2.67
C ARG A 59 19.87 20.72 -3.11
N ALA A 60 19.25 19.70 -3.69
CA ALA A 60 19.94 18.54 -4.24
C ALA A 60 19.16 17.95 -5.41
N ARG A 61 19.87 17.49 -6.43
CA ARG A 61 19.24 16.86 -7.60
C ARG A 61 18.52 15.57 -7.20
N HIS A 62 17.24 15.49 -7.56
CA HIS A 62 16.42 14.29 -7.40
C HIS A 62 16.22 13.61 -8.75
N HIS A 63 16.32 12.29 -8.75
CA HIS A 63 16.01 11.41 -9.86
C HIS A 63 14.76 10.59 -9.53
N LEU A 64 14.03 10.19 -10.57
CA LEU A 64 12.84 9.33 -10.49
C LEU A 64 11.67 9.93 -9.70
N LEU A 65 11.57 11.26 -9.72
CA LEU A 65 10.35 12.00 -9.40
C LEU A 65 9.69 12.44 -10.71
N ASP A 66 8.36 12.40 -10.79
CA ASP A 66 7.61 12.87 -11.97
C ASP A 66 8.01 12.21 -13.30
N VAL A 67 8.45 10.94 -13.26
CA VAL A 67 8.91 10.18 -14.43
C VAL A 67 7.83 9.32 -15.09
N ALA A 68 6.66 9.21 -14.47
CA ALA A 68 5.53 8.42 -14.95
C ALA A 68 4.26 9.28 -15.05
N THR A 69 3.45 9.00 -16.06
CA THR A 69 2.10 9.56 -16.15
C THR A 69 1.11 8.67 -15.39
N PRO A 70 0.04 9.23 -14.81
CA PRO A 70 -1.01 8.47 -14.13
C PRO A 70 -1.60 7.27 -14.90
N ASN A 71 -1.60 7.36 -16.23
CA ASN A 71 -2.21 6.37 -17.12
C ASN A 71 -1.30 5.15 -17.39
N GLU A 72 -0.01 5.25 -17.08
CA GLU A 72 0.97 4.20 -17.35
C GLU A 72 1.40 3.50 -16.05
N PRO A 73 1.32 2.16 -15.97
CA PRO A 73 1.78 1.45 -14.78
C PRO A 73 3.30 1.56 -14.65
N PHE A 74 3.75 2.00 -13.47
CA PHE A 74 5.17 2.02 -13.14
C PHE A 74 5.53 0.83 -12.24
N THR A 75 6.28 -0.13 -12.78
CA THR A 75 6.62 -1.38 -12.10
C THR A 75 8.04 -1.36 -11.51
N VAL A 76 8.38 -2.39 -10.73
CA VAL A 76 9.76 -2.56 -10.22
C VAL A 76 10.78 -2.72 -11.34
N VAL A 77 10.38 -3.25 -12.50
CA VAL A 77 11.26 -3.40 -13.67
C VAL A 77 11.55 -2.03 -14.25
N SER A 78 10.51 -1.22 -14.46
CA SER A 78 10.63 0.17 -14.93
C SER A 78 11.54 0.97 -14.00
N PHE A 79 11.31 0.86 -12.69
CA PHE A 79 12.15 1.48 -11.67
C PHE A 79 13.61 1.03 -11.77
N ARG A 80 13.87 -0.28 -11.75
CA ARG A 80 15.23 -0.83 -11.80
C ARG A 80 15.97 -0.37 -13.05
N ASN A 81 15.32 -0.50 -14.21
CA ASN A 81 15.94 -0.17 -15.49
C ASN A 81 16.21 1.32 -15.63
N ALA A 82 15.41 2.19 -15.00
CA ALA A 82 15.65 3.62 -14.95
C ALA A 82 16.74 4.00 -13.93
N ALA A 83 16.76 3.36 -12.76
CA ALA A 83 17.66 3.68 -11.65
C ALA A 83 19.09 3.17 -11.85
N LEU A 84 19.28 1.96 -12.38
CA LEU A 84 20.63 1.36 -12.50
C LEU A 84 21.59 2.22 -13.35
N PRO A 85 21.21 2.70 -14.55
CA PRO A 85 22.08 3.57 -15.34
C PRO A 85 22.46 4.87 -14.63
N ILE A 86 21.54 5.42 -13.82
CA ILE A 86 21.79 6.63 -13.02
C ILE A 86 22.84 6.34 -11.95
N ILE A 87 22.68 5.24 -11.20
CA ILE A 87 23.65 4.83 -10.17
C ILE A 87 25.03 4.59 -10.79
N GLU A 88 25.10 3.85 -11.90
CA GLU A 88 26.35 3.55 -12.59
C GLU A 88 27.06 4.82 -13.07
N ASN A 89 26.31 5.77 -13.63
CA ASN A 89 26.84 7.05 -14.08
C ASN A 89 27.39 7.89 -12.91
N LEU A 90 26.63 7.99 -11.80
CA LEU A 90 27.08 8.73 -10.61
C LEU A 90 28.35 8.14 -10.02
N LEU A 91 28.41 6.81 -9.89
CA LEU A 91 29.60 6.12 -9.39
C LEU A 91 30.80 6.32 -10.33
N ALA A 92 30.60 6.30 -11.65
CA ALA A 92 31.65 6.58 -12.64
C ALA A 92 32.18 8.03 -12.54
N GLN A 93 31.33 8.98 -12.16
CA GLN A 93 31.70 10.38 -11.91
C GLN A 93 32.28 10.63 -10.50
N ASN A 94 32.45 9.60 -9.67
CA ASN A 94 32.77 9.75 -8.24
C ASN A 94 31.80 10.67 -7.47
N LYS A 95 30.52 10.65 -7.86
CA LYS A 95 29.42 11.26 -7.11
C LYS A 95 28.71 10.22 -6.26
N CYS A 96 28.15 10.63 -5.13
CA CYS A 96 27.51 9.73 -4.20
C CYS A 96 26.03 9.49 -4.56
N PRO A 97 25.63 8.29 -5.04
CA PRO A 97 24.22 7.98 -5.21
C PRO A 97 23.57 7.74 -3.84
N ILE A 98 22.46 8.44 -3.58
CA ILE A 98 21.67 8.32 -2.34
C ILE A 98 20.27 7.83 -2.71
N VAL A 99 20.02 6.54 -2.53
CA VAL A 99 18.70 5.95 -2.75
C VAL A 99 17.85 6.11 -1.50
N VAL A 100 16.67 6.72 -1.62
CA VAL A 100 15.79 7.00 -0.48
C VAL A 100 14.35 6.66 -0.84
N GLY A 101 13.62 5.96 0.03
CA GLY A 101 12.23 5.64 -0.29
C GLY A 101 11.51 4.75 0.70
N GLY A 102 10.18 4.71 0.57
CA GLY A 102 9.31 3.83 1.36
C GLY A 102 9.06 2.47 0.71
N THR A 103 9.33 2.35 -0.60
CA THR A 103 9.10 1.12 -1.36
C THR A 103 10.33 0.23 -1.27
N ASN A 104 10.47 -0.46 -0.13
CA ASN A 104 11.61 -1.36 0.14
C ASN A 104 11.83 -2.42 -0.95
N TYR A 105 10.78 -2.79 -1.68
CA TYR A 105 10.87 -3.72 -2.81
C TYR A 105 11.63 -3.15 -4.01
N TYR A 106 11.50 -1.86 -4.28
CA TYR A 106 12.29 -1.15 -5.30
C TYR A 106 13.76 -1.12 -4.89
N ILE A 107 14.03 -0.82 -3.63
CA ILE A 107 15.38 -0.85 -3.09
C ILE A 107 15.99 -2.26 -3.19
N GLU A 108 15.20 -3.30 -2.93
CA GLU A 108 15.61 -4.69 -3.07
C GLU A 108 16.07 -5.01 -4.52
N SER A 109 15.37 -4.51 -5.54
CA SER A 109 15.74 -4.76 -6.94
C SER A 109 17.02 -4.06 -7.40
N LEU A 110 17.43 -2.99 -6.71
CA LEU A 110 18.70 -2.31 -6.93
C LEU A 110 19.86 -2.98 -6.20
N LEU A 111 19.62 -3.44 -4.98
CA LEU A 111 20.68 -4.02 -4.16
C LEU A 111 21.09 -5.40 -4.65
N TRP A 112 20.15 -6.23 -5.09
CA TRP A 112 20.44 -7.61 -5.47
C TRP A 112 20.10 -7.88 -6.94
N ASP A 113 20.87 -8.79 -7.54
CA ASP A 113 20.60 -9.25 -8.89
C ASP A 113 19.42 -10.23 -8.91
N MET A 114 18.21 -9.70 -8.90
CA MET A 114 17.01 -10.51 -8.99
C MET A 114 16.69 -10.86 -10.45
N LEU A 115 16.22 -12.10 -10.68
CA LEU A 115 15.45 -12.49 -11.87
C LEU A 115 14.17 -11.67 -11.91
N VAL A 116 14.30 -10.47 -12.45
CA VAL A 116 13.22 -9.68 -12.99
C VAL A 116 13.56 -9.62 -14.48
N SER A 117 12.85 -10.43 -15.27
CA SER A 117 13.11 -10.59 -16.68
C SER A 117 12.89 -9.24 -17.39
N PRO A 118 13.80 -8.82 -18.30
CA PRO A 118 13.69 -7.51 -18.94
C PRO A 118 12.51 -7.37 -19.90
N LYS A 119 11.79 -8.47 -20.21
CA LYS A 119 10.92 -8.55 -21.40
C LYS A 119 9.44 -8.25 -21.16
N ASP A 120 9.01 -7.92 -19.94
CA ASP A 120 7.61 -7.59 -19.67
C ASP A 120 7.47 -6.31 -18.82
N PRO A 121 6.79 -5.25 -19.32
CA PRO A 121 6.45 -4.07 -18.53
C PRO A 121 5.52 -4.40 -17.35
N ASN A 122 4.74 -5.48 -17.47
CA ASN A 122 3.82 -5.99 -16.44
C ASN A 122 4.50 -6.84 -15.36
N GLU A 123 5.83 -6.99 -15.42
CA GLU A 123 6.56 -7.65 -14.36
C GLU A 123 6.51 -6.83 -13.06
N MET A 124 5.58 -7.25 -12.21
CA MET A 124 5.52 -6.99 -10.77
C MET A 124 4.89 -5.64 -10.38
N GLU A 125 3.55 -5.63 -10.31
CA GLU A 125 2.80 -4.86 -9.29
C GLU A 125 2.91 -5.52 -7.89
N ASP A 126 3.60 -6.65 -7.77
CA ASP A 126 3.50 -7.54 -6.60
C ASP A 126 4.77 -7.52 -5.74
N GLY A 127 4.87 -6.50 -4.87
CA GLY A 127 5.52 -6.65 -3.58
C GLY A 127 4.61 -7.48 -2.66
N ILE A 128 4.88 -8.78 -2.49
CA ILE A 128 4.00 -9.62 -1.66
C ILE A 128 4.67 -10.08 -0.38
N ASP A 129 4.21 -9.44 0.68
CA ASP A 129 3.70 -10.10 1.89
C ASP A 129 2.37 -9.43 2.30
N ASN A 130 1.57 -9.02 1.32
CA ASN A 130 0.22 -8.49 1.53
C ASN A 130 -0.79 -9.65 1.64
N GLN A 131 -1.04 -10.10 2.87
CA GLN A 131 -2.42 -10.44 3.26
C GLN A 131 -3.23 -9.15 3.23
N PHE A 132 -3.69 -8.76 2.04
CA PHE A 132 -4.87 -7.94 1.87
C PHE A 132 -5.88 -8.84 1.17
N ASP A 133 -6.84 -9.33 1.95
CA ASP A 133 -8.16 -9.65 1.40
C ASP A 133 -8.71 -8.32 0.86
N ILE A 134 -8.70 -8.18 -0.46
CA ILE A 134 -9.67 -7.35 -1.16
C ILE A 134 -10.20 -8.25 -2.26
N SER A 135 -11.18 -9.07 -1.89
CA SER A 135 -12.09 -9.66 -2.86
C SER A 135 -12.83 -8.51 -3.53
N ASN A 136 -12.54 -8.26 -4.81
CA ASN A 136 -13.55 -8.02 -5.83
C ASN A 136 -12.92 -8.03 -7.22
N THR A 137 -13.72 -8.49 -8.15
CA THR A 137 -13.35 -9.10 -9.42
C THR A 137 -13.73 -8.14 -10.55
N VAL A 138 -13.11 -8.35 -11.73
CA VAL A 138 -13.63 -8.17 -13.09
C VAL A 138 -13.07 -7.01 -13.95
N ASN A 139 -12.55 -7.47 -15.11
CA ASN A 139 -12.41 -6.97 -16.49
C ASN A 139 -12.03 -5.53 -16.80
N ILE A 140 -10.99 -5.41 -17.63
CA ILE A 140 -10.87 -4.37 -18.64
C ILE A 140 -10.67 -5.05 -19.99
N ALA A 141 -11.68 -4.92 -20.86
CA ALA A 141 -11.52 -4.98 -22.30
C ALA A 141 -11.14 -3.55 -22.73
N GLY A 142 -9.96 -3.38 -23.34
CA GLY A 142 -9.46 -2.10 -23.81
C GLY A 142 -8.53 -2.32 -24.99
N LYS A 143 -8.88 -1.69 -26.11
CA LYS A 143 -8.30 -1.83 -27.44
C LYS A 143 -6.80 -1.55 -27.44
N GLY A 144 -6.00 -2.60 -27.62
CA GLY A 144 -4.60 -2.51 -28.03
C GLY A 144 -4.48 -3.10 -29.43
N GLU A 145 -3.80 -2.37 -30.31
CA GLU A 145 -3.52 -2.73 -31.70
C GLU A 145 -3.14 -4.20 -31.86
N GLU A 146 -3.76 -4.88 -32.84
CA GLU A 146 -3.41 -6.23 -33.27
C GLU A 146 -1.95 -6.27 -33.71
N ARG A 147 -1.04 -6.60 -32.79
CA ARG A 147 0.24 -7.19 -33.16
C ARG A 147 -0.04 -8.66 -33.39
N THR A 148 -0.01 -9.03 -34.66
CA THR A 148 -0.01 -10.40 -35.14
C THR A 148 1.12 -11.18 -34.46
N PHE A 149 0.77 -11.92 -33.40
CA PHE A 149 1.62 -12.98 -32.88
C PHE A 149 1.73 -14.05 -33.97
N GLY A 150 2.96 -14.38 -34.35
CA GLY A 150 3.26 -15.49 -35.26
C GLY A 150 2.51 -16.76 -34.83
N SER A 151 1.87 -17.40 -35.79
CA SER A 151 0.86 -18.45 -35.67
C SER A 151 1.32 -19.81 -35.11
N ASP A 152 2.43 -19.88 -34.37
CA ASP A 152 3.08 -21.18 -34.09
C ASP A 152 2.89 -21.72 -32.65
N ASN A 153 2.20 -21.00 -31.75
CA ASN A 153 2.07 -21.41 -30.33
C ASN A 153 0.67 -21.90 -29.87
N VAL A 154 -0.23 -22.29 -30.78
CA VAL A 154 -1.58 -22.81 -30.43
C VAL A 154 -1.59 -24.31 -30.05
N LYS A 155 -0.44 -24.91 -29.71
CA LYS A 155 -0.32 -26.37 -29.48
C LYS A 155 -0.17 -26.82 -28.00
N ASP A 156 -0.08 -25.90 -27.04
CA ASP A 156 -0.03 -26.30 -25.62
C ASP A 156 -1.46 -26.40 -25.03
N PRO A 157 -1.92 -27.60 -24.62
CA PRO A 157 -3.23 -27.77 -23.96
C PRO A 157 -3.35 -27.07 -22.61
N LEU A 158 -2.25 -26.55 -22.04
CA LEU A 158 -2.22 -25.78 -20.80
C LEU A 158 -2.19 -24.26 -21.02
N PHE A 159 -2.17 -23.80 -22.28
CA PHE A 159 -2.31 -22.38 -22.59
C PHE A 159 -3.69 -21.86 -22.15
N LEU A 160 -3.71 -20.67 -21.58
CA LEU A 160 -4.87 -20.03 -20.98
C LEU A 160 -4.78 -18.52 -21.24
N PRO A 161 -5.64 -17.94 -22.10
CA PRO A 161 -5.60 -16.53 -22.45
C PRO A 161 -5.77 -15.59 -21.25
N GLN A 162 -5.22 -14.36 -21.33
CA GLN A 162 -5.30 -13.36 -20.26
C GLN A 162 -6.76 -12.99 -19.90
N SER A 163 -7.64 -12.91 -20.90
CA SER A 163 -9.07 -12.63 -20.73
C SER A 163 -9.75 -13.72 -19.90
N GLU A 164 -9.46 -14.98 -20.18
CA GLU A 164 -9.98 -16.13 -19.43
C GLU A 164 -9.42 -16.17 -18.01
N MET A 165 -8.09 -15.96 -17.86
CA MET A 165 -7.48 -15.89 -16.53
C MET A 165 -8.10 -14.80 -15.65
N SER A 166 -8.39 -13.64 -16.23
CA SER A 166 -9.01 -12.53 -15.52
C SER A 166 -10.44 -12.85 -15.07
N ALA A 167 -11.20 -13.60 -15.88
CA ALA A 167 -12.58 -13.99 -15.58
C ALA A 167 -12.71 -15.16 -14.58
N MET A 168 -11.72 -16.06 -14.52
CA MET A 168 -11.75 -17.24 -13.66
C MET A 168 -11.69 -16.92 -12.16
N SER A 169 -12.22 -17.81 -11.33
CA SER A 169 -12.07 -17.74 -9.88
C SER A 169 -10.62 -18.04 -9.46
N SER A 170 -10.20 -17.51 -8.31
CA SER A 170 -8.84 -17.72 -7.78
C SER A 170 -8.54 -19.21 -7.55
N GLU A 171 -9.55 -19.99 -7.17
CA GLU A 171 -9.43 -21.44 -6.95
C GLU A 171 -9.23 -22.21 -8.25
N LEU A 172 -9.99 -21.89 -9.31
CA LEU A 172 -9.82 -22.52 -10.62
C LEU A 172 -8.44 -22.22 -11.21
N LEU A 173 -7.97 -20.97 -11.06
CA LEU A 173 -6.61 -20.60 -11.45
C LEU A 173 -5.55 -21.35 -10.65
N HIS A 174 -5.75 -21.51 -9.34
CA HIS A 174 -4.81 -22.25 -8.49
C HIS A 174 -4.71 -23.71 -8.92
N ASN A 175 -5.85 -24.33 -9.26
CA ASN A 175 -5.92 -25.69 -9.79
C ASN A 175 -5.27 -25.79 -11.18
N HIS A 176 -5.41 -24.77 -12.03
CA HIS A 176 -4.70 -24.72 -13.31
C HIS A 176 -3.19 -24.61 -13.12
N LEU A 177 -2.73 -23.70 -12.25
CA LEU A 177 -1.32 -23.59 -11.88
C LEU A 177 -0.79 -24.91 -11.31
N ARG A 178 -1.58 -25.66 -10.53
CA ARG A 178 -1.16 -26.97 -10.01
C ARG A 178 -0.88 -27.99 -11.12
N LYS A 179 -1.53 -27.90 -12.29
CA LYS A 179 -1.25 -28.76 -13.45
C LYS A 179 0.06 -28.38 -14.14
N ILE A 180 0.41 -27.09 -14.13
CA ILE A 180 1.62 -26.54 -14.78
C ILE A 180 2.86 -26.64 -13.87
N ASP A 181 2.72 -26.15 -12.63
CA ASP A 181 3.79 -26.03 -11.64
C ASP A 181 3.24 -26.34 -10.23
N PRO A 182 3.18 -27.64 -9.85
CA PRO A 182 2.68 -28.07 -8.54
C PRO A 182 3.44 -27.44 -7.36
N GLN A 183 4.74 -27.20 -7.52
CA GLN A 183 5.58 -26.63 -6.46
C GLN A 183 5.22 -25.15 -6.22
N SER A 184 5.06 -24.35 -7.28
CA SER A 184 4.57 -22.98 -7.16
C SER A 184 3.15 -22.93 -6.59
N ALA A 185 2.26 -23.83 -7.01
CA ALA A 185 0.91 -23.92 -6.45
C ALA A 185 0.93 -24.22 -4.94
N ASN A 186 1.84 -25.05 -4.43
CA ASN A 186 1.97 -25.31 -3.00
C ASN A 186 2.53 -24.10 -2.23
N ARG A 187 3.41 -23.31 -2.84
CA ARG A 187 4.03 -22.13 -2.22
C ARG A 187 3.11 -20.90 -2.24
N ILE A 188 2.20 -20.80 -3.20
CA ILE A 188 1.30 -19.65 -3.37
C ILE A 188 -0.07 -19.97 -2.75
N HIS A 189 -0.53 -19.10 -1.85
CA HIS A 189 -1.84 -19.25 -1.25
C HIS A 189 -2.96 -19.16 -2.32
N PRO A 190 -4.01 -20.03 -2.29
CA PRO A 190 -5.06 -20.06 -3.32
C PRO A 190 -5.79 -18.75 -3.56
N ASN A 191 -5.95 -17.91 -2.53
CA ASN A 191 -6.57 -16.57 -2.68
C ASN A 191 -5.67 -15.52 -3.33
N ASN A 192 -4.40 -15.82 -3.63
CA ASN A 192 -3.49 -14.85 -4.23
C ASN A 192 -3.55 -14.91 -5.77
N LYS A 193 -4.69 -14.46 -6.32
CA LYS A 193 -4.98 -14.50 -7.76
C LYS A 193 -3.85 -13.94 -8.62
N ARG A 194 -3.25 -12.83 -8.20
CA ARG A 194 -2.17 -12.15 -8.94
C ARG A 194 -0.91 -12.99 -9.07
N LYS A 195 -0.41 -13.57 -7.96
CA LYS A 195 0.74 -14.50 -8.01
C LYS A 195 0.47 -15.74 -8.85
N ILE A 196 -0.75 -16.25 -8.78
CA ILE A 196 -1.15 -17.43 -9.53
C ILE A 196 -1.12 -17.13 -11.02
N MET A 197 -1.76 -16.04 -11.45
CA MET A 197 -1.73 -15.56 -12.83
C MET A 197 -0.29 -15.37 -13.31
N ARG A 198 0.55 -14.68 -12.52
CA ARG A 198 1.95 -14.45 -12.93
C ARG A 198 2.74 -15.74 -13.10
N ALA A 199 2.55 -16.72 -12.22
CA ALA A 199 3.23 -18.01 -12.36
C ALA A 199 2.82 -18.77 -13.64
N ILE A 200 1.54 -18.65 -14.04
CA ILE A 200 1.03 -19.19 -15.30
C ILE A 200 1.61 -18.42 -16.50
N GLU A 201 1.58 -17.08 -16.46
CA GLU A 201 2.13 -16.22 -17.52
C GLU A 201 3.63 -16.51 -17.77
N VAL A 202 4.42 -16.67 -16.70
CA VAL A 202 5.84 -17.01 -16.81
C VAL A 202 6.05 -18.30 -17.60
N TYR A 203 5.26 -19.33 -17.32
CA TYR A 203 5.32 -20.59 -18.06
C TYR A 203 4.90 -20.40 -19.52
N GLN A 204 3.77 -19.74 -19.78
CA GLN A 204 3.27 -19.53 -21.13
C GLN A 204 4.23 -18.70 -22.01
N GLN A 205 4.93 -17.74 -21.43
CA GLN A 205 5.86 -16.87 -22.15
C GLN A 205 7.22 -17.52 -22.43
N THR A 206 7.67 -18.41 -21.56
CA THR A 206 9.06 -18.90 -21.60
C THR A 206 9.20 -20.41 -21.75
N GLY A 207 8.11 -21.17 -21.63
CA GLY A 207 8.11 -22.62 -21.58
C GLY A 207 8.66 -23.20 -20.28
N GLU A 208 9.23 -22.38 -19.40
CA GLU A 208 9.81 -22.80 -18.12
C GLU A 208 8.90 -22.42 -16.95
N THR A 209 8.73 -23.35 -16.00
CA THR A 209 7.95 -23.08 -14.80
C THR A 209 8.64 -22.06 -13.89
N LEU A 210 7.86 -21.33 -13.09
CA LEU A 210 8.39 -20.36 -12.13
C LEU A 210 9.33 -21.05 -11.12
N THR A 211 9.00 -22.26 -10.70
CA THR A 211 9.85 -23.10 -9.85
C THR A 211 11.21 -23.33 -10.49
N ALA A 212 11.27 -23.73 -11.76
CA ALA A 212 12.52 -24.00 -12.46
C ALA A 212 13.40 -22.74 -12.53
N LYS A 213 12.82 -21.58 -12.86
CA LYS A 213 13.54 -20.31 -12.88
C LYS A 213 14.11 -19.91 -11.52
N LEU A 214 13.31 -20.07 -10.46
CA LEU A 214 13.77 -19.78 -9.10
C LEU A 214 14.87 -20.74 -8.65
N GLN A 215 14.81 -22.02 -9.06
CA GLN A 215 15.88 -22.99 -8.79
C GLN A 215 17.17 -22.62 -9.53
N ALA A 216 17.09 -22.27 -10.81
CA ALA A 216 18.24 -21.79 -11.58
C ALA A 216 18.87 -20.54 -10.94
N GLN A 217 18.05 -19.61 -10.44
CA GLN A 217 18.52 -18.43 -9.71
C GLN A 217 19.28 -18.80 -8.43
N ARG A 218 18.75 -19.74 -7.65
CA ARG A 218 19.36 -20.20 -6.39
C ARG A 218 20.72 -20.85 -6.63
N GLN A 219 20.93 -21.43 -7.81
CA GLN A 219 22.19 -22.09 -8.18
C GLN A 219 23.26 -21.11 -8.68
N GLN A 220 22.90 -19.86 -9.00
CA GLN A 220 23.89 -18.86 -9.38
C GLN A 220 24.78 -18.47 -8.18
N PRO A 221 26.05 -18.09 -8.39
CA PRO A 221 26.91 -17.60 -7.32
C PRO A 221 26.29 -16.40 -6.57
N GLY A 222 26.07 -16.56 -5.26
CA GLY A 222 25.37 -15.56 -4.42
C GLY A 222 23.83 -15.59 -4.54
N GLY A 223 23.29 -16.52 -5.31
CA GLY A 223 21.87 -16.83 -5.38
C GLY A 223 21.31 -17.40 -4.09
N ASN A 224 20.12 -16.95 -3.71
CA ASN A 224 19.37 -17.42 -2.56
C ASN A 224 17.86 -17.40 -2.88
N ARG A 225 17.04 -17.77 -1.90
CA ARG A 225 15.57 -17.81 -2.03
C ARG A 225 14.96 -16.46 -2.46
N LEU A 226 15.57 -15.34 -2.08
CA LEU A 226 15.05 -13.99 -2.27
C LEU A 226 15.69 -13.25 -3.44
N GLY A 227 16.78 -13.75 -4.03
CA GLY A 227 17.45 -13.06 -5.14
C GLY A 227 18.85 -13.58 -5.45
N GLY A 228 19.52 -12.93 -6.39
CA GLY A 228 20.94 -13.18 -6.73
C GLY A 228 21.93 -12.40 -5.86
N PRO A 229 23.21 -12.33 -6.28
CA PRO A 229 24.27 -11.66 -5.51
C PRO A 229 24.02 -10.17 -5.32
N LEU A 230 24.70 -9.58 -4.35
CA LEU A 230 24.68 -8.14 -4.12
C LEU A 230 25.34 -7.41 -5.30
N ARG A 231 24.65 -6.44 -5.92
CA ARG A 231 25.16 -5.69 -7.09
C ARG A 231 26.32 -4.76 -6.71
N TYR A 232 26.21 -4.11 -5.56
CA TYR A 232 27.15 -3.06 -5.14
C TYR A 232 27.84 -3.46 -3.82
N PRO A 233 29.13 -3.82 -3.85
CA PRO A 233 29.84 -4.26 -2.65
C PRO A 233 30.05 -3.14 -1.63
N HIS A 234 30.16 -1.88 -2.08
CA HIS A 234 30.30 -0.69 -1.24
C HIS A 234 28.95 -0.03 -1.00
N THR A 235 28.08 -0.71 -0.28
CA THR A 235 26.74 -0.21 0.08
C THR A 235 26.65 0.06 1.57
N ILE A 236 26.10 1.22 1.94
CA ILE A 236 25.79 1.58 3.33
C ILE A 236 24.27 1.70 3.45
N LEU A 237 23.66 0.95 4.36
CA LEU A 237 22.23 1.03 4.63
C LEU A 237 22.00 1.77 5.95
N PHE A 238 21.23 2.85 5.92
CA PHE A 238 20.70 3.50 7.11
C PHE A 238 19.24 3.12 7.30
N TRP A 239 18.84 2.77 8.52
CA TRP A 239 17.46 2.58 8.89
C TRP A 239 17.03 3.61 9.93
N LEU A 240 16.20 4.56 9.49
CA LEU A 240 15.59 5.55 10.37
C LEU A 240 14.46 4.88 11.14
N ARG A 241 14.67 4.71 12.45
CA ARG A 241 13.74 4.04 13.34
C ARG A 241 13.13 5.06 14.31
N CYS A 242 11.83 4.94 14.52
CA CYS A 242 11.07 5.80 15.43
C CYS A 242 10.16 4.92 16.29
N LYS A 243 10.01 5.25 17.58
CA LYS A 243 9.02 4.61 18.45
C LYS A 243 7.61 4.76 17.84
N GLN A 244 6.84 3.67 17.84
CA GLN A 244 5.60 3.60 17.06
C GLN A 244 4.51 4.57 17.54
N ASP A 245 4.41 4.78 18.85
CA ASP A 245 3.53 5.77 19.49
C ASP A 245 3.86 7.19 19.05
N VAL A 246 5.14 7.57 19.09
CA VAL A 246 5.62 8.86 18.60
C VAL A 246 5.37 9.00 17.10
N LEU A 247 5.64 7.95 16.33
CA LEU A 247 5.43 7.94 14.90
C LEU A 247 3.96 8.14 14.52
N ASN A 248 3.02 7.48 15.21
CA ASN A 248 1.60 7.65 14.93
C ASN A 248 1.16 9.12 15.08
N VAL A 249 1.59 9.79 16.16
CA VAL A 249 1.29 11.21 16.39
C VAL A 249 1.86 12.09 15.27
N ARG A 250 3.08 11.80 14.79
CA ARG A 250 3.69 12.53 13.67
C ARG A 250 2.94 12.31 12.36
N LEU A 251 2.49 11.08 12.10
CA LEU A 251 1.72 10.76 10.89
C LEU A 251 0.37 11.47 10.89
N ASP A 252 -0.30 11.55 12.03
CA ASP A 252 -1.57 12.26 12.15
C ASP A 252 -1.39 13.76 11.89
N LYS A 253 -0.40 14.39 12.54
CA LYS A 253 -0.05 15.80 12.31
C LYS A 253 0.36 16.08 10.86
N ARG A 254 1.03 15.13 10.21
CA ARG A 254 1.41 15.25 8.80
C ARG A 254 0.19 15.26 7.89
N VAL A 255 -0.81 14.42 8.15
CA VAL A 255 -2.07 14.45 7.38
C VAL A 255 -2.79 15.78 7.57
N ASP A 256 -2.78 16.32 8.79
CA ASP A 256 -3.36 17.65 9.06
C ASP A 256 -2.60 18.75 8.29
N ALA A 257 -1.27 18.71 8.28
CA ALA A 257 -0.45 19.64 7.50
C ALA A 257 -0.64 19.48 5.97
N MET A 258 -0.89 18.27 5.48
CA MET A 258 -1.21 18.05 4.06
C MET A 258 -2.51 18.77 3.67
N LEU A 259 -3.52 18.76 4.55
CA LEU A 259 -4.76 19.50 4.31
C LEU A 259 -4.50 21.01 4.19
N GLU A 260 -3.72 21.57 5.12
CA GLU A 260 -3.30 22.98 5.10
C GLU A 260 -2.48 23.35 3.85
N GLN A 261 -1.72 22.40 3.30
CA GLN A 261 -0.96 22.59 2.06
C GLN A 261 -1.82 22.55 0.79
N GLY A 262 -3.13 22.28 0.90
CA GLY A 262 -4.03 22.22 -0.24
C GLY A 262 -4.28 20.81 -0.79
N LEU A 263 -4.14 19.76 0.03
CA LEU A 263 -4.44 18.38 -0.36
C LEU A 263 -5.81 18.25 -1.04
N LEU A 264 -6.84 18.93 -0.52
CA LEU A 264 -8.20 18.87 -1.06
C LEU A 264 -8.28 19.37 -2.51
N ALA A 265 -7.58 20.46 -2.81
CA ALA A 265 -7.51 21.01 -4.15
C ALA A 265 -6.75 20.07 -5.10
N GLU A 266 -5.61 19.51 -4.65
CA GLU A 266 -4.80 18.57 -5.42
C GLU A 266 -5.61 17.31 -5.80
N ILE A 267 -6.24 16.65 -4.83
CA ILE A 267 -7.00 15.42 -5.09
C ILE A 267 -8.24 15.69 -5.95
N ARG A 268 -8.86 16.87 -5.85
CA ARG A 268 -9.98 17.28 -6.70
C ARG A 268 -9.54 17.47 -8.15
N ALA A 269 -8.44 18.19 -8.36
CA ALA A 269 -7.88 18.41 -9.70
C ALA A 269 -7.53 17.07 -10.34
N PHE A 270 -6.81 16.22 -9.60
CA PHE A 270 -6.46 14.87 -10.03
C PHE A 270 -7.69 14.01 -10.34
N HIS A 271 -8.71 14.03 -9.48
CA HIS A 271 -9.97 13.32 -9.72
C HIS A 271 -10.66 13.77 -11.00
N ASN A 272 -10.76 15.08 -11.25
CA ASN A 272 -11.47 15.60 -12.41
C ASN A 272 -10.75 15.28 -13.73
N GLU A 273 -9.41 15.29 -13.72
CA GLU A 273 -8.60 14.92 -14.87
C GLU A 273 -8.75 13.42 -15.24
N HIS A 274 -8.89 12.54 -14.24
CA HIS A 274 -8.85 11.08 -14.44
C HIS A 274 -10.21 10.37 -14.39
N ASN A 275 -11.25 10.98 -13.81
CA ASN A 275 -12.63 10.45 -13.79
C ASN A 275 -13.52 11.04 -14.91
N GLY A 276 -12.95 11.77 -15.88
CA GLY A 276 -13.67 12.36 -17.01
C GLY A 276 -14.25 11.34 -18.01
N ASP A 277 -13.75 10.11 -18.04
CA ASP A 277 -14.22 9.06 -18.97
C ASP A 277 -15.18 8.08 -18.27
N LYS A 278 -16.36 8.57 -17.89
CA LYS A 278 -17.45 7.79 -17.27
C LYS A 278 -18.16 6.84 -18.24
N SER A 279 -17.53 6.47 -19.36
CA SER A 279 -18.09 5.48 -20.27
C SER A 279 -17.45 4.11 -20.01
N GLN A 280 -18.15 3.29 -19.22
CA GLN A 280 -17.94 1.84 -19.06
C GLN A 280 -16.68 1.40 -18.30
N THR A 281 -16.65 1.47 -16.96
CA THR A 281 -16.03 0.42 -16.12
C THR A 281 -16.49 0.52 -14.67
N ASP A 282 -16.56 -0.62 -13.99
CA ASP A 282 -16.96 -0.74 -12.58
C ASP A 282 -16.02 0.08 -11.67
N ASN A 283 -16.58 1.06 -10.95
CA ASN A 283 -15.84 2.13 -10.25
C ASN A 283 -14.82 1.63 -9.21
N SER A 284 -14.94 0.39 -8.69
CA SER A 284 -14.01 -0.13 -7.66
C SER A 284 -12.73 -0.73 -8.23
N ALA A 285 -12.71 -1.16 -9.49
CA ALA A 285 -11.55 -1.83 -10.11
C ALA A 285 -10.47 -0.82 -10.53
N ALA A 286 -10.85 0.40 -10.91
CA ALA A 286 -9.94 1.46 -11.34
C ALA A 286 -8.91 1.82 -10.24
N TYR A 287 -9.33 1.87 -8.97
CA TYR A 287 -8.46 2.20 -7.83
C TYR A 287 -7.46 1.10 -7.43
N THR A 288 -7.31 0.06 -8.24
CA THR A 288 -6.38 -1.05 -7.99
C THR A 288 -5.15 -1.04 -8.90
N ARG A 289 -4.96 -0.01 -9.73
CA ARG A 289 -3.87 0.10 -10.73
C ARG A 289 -3.16 1.45 -10.68
N GLY A 290 -1.85 1.42 -10.94
CA GLY A 290 -1.04 2.63 -11.11
C GLY A 290 -1.15 3.62 -9.94
N VAL A 291 -1.20 4.91 -10.28
CA VAL A 291 -1.29 6.00 -9.30
C VAL A 291 -2.60 6.00 -8.50
N LEU A 292 -3.66 5.36 -9.00
CA LEU A 292 -4.96 5.29 -8.30
C LEU A 292 -4.91 4.42 -7.03
N GLN A 293 -3.83 3.65 -6.84
CA GLN A 293 -3.57 2.91 -5.59
C GLN A 293 -3.09 3.82 -4.43
N THR A 294 -2.72 5.07 -4.73
CA THR A 294 -2.10 6.02 -3.80
C THR A 294 -2.91 6.16 -2.52
N ILE A 295 -2.23 5.96 -1.39
CA ILE A 295 -2.76 6.35 -0.07
C ILE A 295 -2.83 7.87 -0.04
N GLY A 296 -4.02 8.43 0.18
CA GLY A 296 -4.25 9.87 0.12
C GLY A 296 -5.20 10.30 -0.98
N PHE A 297 -5.49 9.43 -1.94
CA PHE A 297 -6.50 9.70 -2.99
C PHE A 297 -7.76 8.84 -2.79
N LYS A 298 -7.59 7.51 -2.76
CA LYS A 298 -8.71 6.55 -2.69
C LYS A 298 -9.61 6.74 -1.46
N GLU A 299 -9.03 7.19 -0.35
CA GLU A 299 -9.77 7.46 0.88
C GLU A 299 -10.78 8.60 0.73
N PHE A 300 -10.59 9.49 -0.26
CA PHE A 300 -11.44 10.65 -0.51
C PHE A 300 -12.49 10.43 -1.59
N ILE A 301 -12.51 9.27 -2.27
CA ILE A 301 -13.54 8.95 -3.28
C ILE A 301 -14.97 9.15 -2.76
N PRO A 302 -15.34 8.69 -1.54
CA PRO A 302 -16.68 8.93 -1.02
C PRO A 302 -17.07 10.41 -0.93
N TYR A 303 -16.09 11.29 -0.66
CA TYR A 303 -16.29 12.73 -0.64
C TYR A 303 -16.35 13.31 -2.06
N LEU A 304 -15.41 12.92 -2.92
CA LEU A 304 -15.25 13.47 -4.27
C LEU A 304 -16.44 13.14 -5.19
N GLU A 305 -17.10 11.99 -4.98
CA GLU A 305 -18.30 11.59 -5.73
C GLU A 305 -19.57 12.32 -5.30
N GLN A 306 -19.64 12.80 -4.05
CA GLN A 306 -20.84 13.45 -3.48
C GLN A 306 -20.79 14.98 -3.55
N PHE A 307 -19.59 15.56 -3.50
CA PHE A 307 -19.38 17.00 -3.38
C PHE A 307 -18.56 17.54 -4.54
N ASN A 308 -18.78 18.81 -4.90
CA ASN A 308 -18.13 19.47 -6.04
C ASN A 308 -17.17 20.59 -5.58
N ALA A 309 -16.53 21.26 -6.55
CA ALA A 309 -15.57 22.33 -6.27
C ALA A 309 -16.15 23.52 -5.48
N ALA A 310 -17.47 23.81 -5.60
CA ALA A 310 -18.10 24.86 -4.82
C ALA A 310 -18.26 24.48 -3.34
N ASN A 311 -18.44 23.18 -3.04
CA ASN A 311 -18.38 22.68 -1.66
C ASN A 311 -16.95 22.78 -1.11
N ASP A 312 -15.95 22.42 -1.92
CA ASP A 312 -14.54 22.50 -1.52
C ASP A 312 -14.17 23.92 -1.10
N GLN A 313 -14.58 24.94 -1.85
CA GLN A 313 -14.32 26.35 -1.52
C GLN A 313 -14.92 26.76 -0.17
N LYS A 314 -16.16 26.34 0.12
CA LYS A 314 -16.82 26.63 1.42
C LYS A 314 -16.14 25.94 2.58
N ILE A 315 -15.68 24.70 2.37
CA ILE A 315 -14.92 23.96 3.37
C ILE A 315 -13.55 24.63 3.59
N GLU A 316 -12.86 25.00 2.52
CA GLU A 316 -11.55 25.66 2.59
C GLU A 316 -11.63 26.99 3.32
N GLU A 317 -12.67 27.80 3.04
CA GLU A 317 -12.91 29.04 3.75
C GLU A 317 -13.15 28.80 5.25
N TYR A 318 -13.98 27.81 5.59
CA TYR A 318 -14.19 27.41 6.98
C TYR A 318 -12.90 26.95 7.67
N LEU A 319 -12.11 26.09 7.01
CA LEU A 319 -10.85 25.60 7.55
C LEU A 319 -9.87 26.75 7.78
N ARG A 320 -9.72 27.67 6.82
CA ARG A 320 -8.88 28.85 6.94
C ARG A 320 -9.28 29.73 8.12
N LEU A 321 -10.57 29.99 8.32
CA LEU A 321 -11.08 30.76 9.46
C LEU A 321 -10.83 30.08 10.81
N ASN A 322 -10.71 28.75 10.82
CA ASN A 322 -10.47 27.94 12.00
C ASN A 322 -9.02 27.42 12.10
N ALA A 323 -8.06 28.06 11.41
CA ALA A 323 -6.65 27.68 11.39
C ALA A 323 -6.41 26.19 11.07
N TYR A 324 -7.16 25.67 10.09
CA TYR A 324 -7.18 24.29 9.62
C TYR A 324 -7.44 23.24 10.71
N LYS A 325 -8.05 23.65 11.84
CA LYS A 325 -8.47 22.71 12.88
C LYS A 325 -9.82 22.12 12.52
N MET A 326 -9.87 20.80 12.44
CA MET A 326 -11.12 20.08 12.27
C MET A 326 -12.03 20.25 13.49
N PRO A 327 -13.35 20.35 13.31
CA PRO A 327 -14.30 20.41 14.42
C PRO A 327 -14.22 19.16 15.30
N THR A 328 -14.56 19.30 16.59
CA THR A 328 -14.63 18.15 17.50
C THR A 328 -15.85 17.28 17.19
N GLU A 329 -15.81 16.01 17.60
CA GLU A 329 -16.98 15.12 17.47
C GLU A 329 -18.24 15.69 18.16
N GLU A 330 -18.05 16.42 19.27
CA GLU A 330 -19.13 17.09 19.99
C GLU A 330 -19.76 18.20 19.14
N HIS A 331 -18.95 18.97 18.41
CA HIS A 331 -19.43 20.00 17.49
C HIS A 331 -20.23 19.40 16.33
N PHE A 332 -19.76 18.28 15.75
CA PHE A 332 -20.52 17.55 14.73
C PHE A 332 -21.85 16.98 15.28
N LYS A 333 -21.88 16.53 16.54
CA LYS A 333 -23.10 16.01 17.19
C LYS A 333 -24.09 17.12 17.54
N ALA A 334 -23.61 18.29 17.97
CA ALA A 334 -24.46 19.43 18.37
C ALA A 334 -25.26 20.04 17.21
N GLN A 335 -24.77 19.90 15.97
CA GLN A 335 -25.46 20.40 14.77
C GLN A 335 -26.37 19.36 14.09
N LYS A 336 -26.45 18.13 14.62
CA LYS A 336 -27.44 17.15 14.14
C LYS A 336 -28.80 17.51 14.76
N PRO A 337 -29.87 17.69 13.97
CA PRO A 337 -31.18 17.98 14.52
C PRO A 337 -31.59 16.87 15.48
N SER A 338 -31.87 17.24 16.73
CA SER A 338 -32.39 16.35 17.76
C SER A 338 -33.86 16.04 17.47
N SER A 339 -34.13 15.11 16.56
CA SER A 339 -35.34 14.26 16.51
C SER A 339 -35.37 13.43 15.22
N ILE A 340 -35.10 12.13 15.34
CA ILE A 340 -36.01 11.05 14.94
C ILE A 340 -35.64 9.88 15.85
N ASN A 341 -36.58 9.49 16.71
CA ASN A 341 -36.51 8.24 17.45
C ASN A 341 -36.44 7.09 16.43
N VAL A 342 -35.25 6.53 16.19
CA VAL A 342 -35.06 5.29 15.42
C VAL A 342 -35.46 4.10 16.30
N THR A 343 -36.75 4.05 16.64
CA THR A 343 -37.40 2.88 17.25
C THR A 343 -38.84 2.77 16.73
N ALA A 344 -39.03 2.89 15.41
CA ALA A 344 -40.32 2.60 14.75
C ALA A 344 -40.18 2.31 13.23
N VAL A 345 -39.05 1.77 12.76
CA VAL A 345 -38.88 1.34 11.35
C VAL A 345 -38.38 -0.12 11.27
N GLN A 346 -38.81 -0.94 12.23
CA GLN A 346 -38.74 -2.40 12.18
C GLN A 346 -40.05 -2.95 12.76
N LYS A 347 -41.14 -2.79 12.00
CA LYS A 347 -42.43 -3.52 12.09
C LYS A 347 -43.51 -2.71 11.35
N HIS A 348 -43.42 -2.67 10.02
CA HIS A 348 -44.56 -2.49 9.11
C HIS A 348 -44.06 -2.65 7.67
N THR A 349 -43.62 -3.86 7.34
CA THR A 349 -43.49 -4.32 5.95
C THR A 349 -43.84 -5.81 5.90
N GLN A 350 -45.01 -6.12 6.44
CA GLN A 350 -45.85 -7.29 6.18
C GLN A 350 -47.28 -6.79 6.41
N GLN A 351 -48.17 -7.03 5.45
CA GLN A 351 -49.46 -6.32 5.23
C GLN A 351 -49.23 -4.86 4.82
N GLN A 352 -49.44 -4.41 3.58
CA GLN A 352 -50.61 -4.62 2.73
C GLN A 352 -50.18 -4.60 1.25
N ASN A 353 -50.15 -5.79 0.64
CA ASN A 353 -50.76 -5.92 -0.69
C ASN A 353 -52.27 -6.00 -0.44
N ILE A 354 -53.05 -5.40 -1.35
CA ILE A 354 -54.51 -5.45 -1.54
C ILE A 354 -55.07 -4.03 -1.54
N ASP A 355 -55.70 -3.71 -2.68
CA ASP A 355 -56.57 -2.55 -2.96
C ASP A 355 -55.84 -1.19 -3.09
N GLU A 356 -55.95 -0.42 -4.17
CA GLU A 356 -57.02 -0.32 -5.16
C GLU A 356 -56.49 0.34 -6.44
N ARG A 357 -56.86 -0.26 -7.57
CA ARG A 357 -57.00 0.45 -8.85
C ARG A 357 -58.29 1.27 -8.76
N GLN A 358 -58.28 2.56 -9.10
CA GLN A 358 -59.23 3.23 -10.02
C GLN A 358 -59.14 4.79 -10.00
N SER A 359 -59.35 5.38 -11.18
CA SER A 359 -59.53 6.81 -11.55
C SER A 359 -58.26 7.68 -11.56
N GLN A 360 -57.73 8.19 -12.69
CA GLN A 360 -58.21 9.07 -13.79
C GLN A 360 -58.40 10.56 -13.42
N GLN A 361 -57.37 11.39 -13.67
CA GLN A 361 -57.33 12.64 -14.49
C GLN A 361 -56.26 13.66 -14.01
N PRO A 362 -55.69 14.53 -14.89
CA PRO A 362 -54.55 15.41 -14.59
C PRO A 362 -54.93 16.92 -14.50
N PRO A 363 -53.96 17.87 -14.53
CA PRO A 363 -53.45 18.67 -13.40
C PRO A 363 -54.07 20.09 -13.28
N GLN A 364 -53.96 20.75 -12.12
CA GLN A 364 -54.16 22.21 -12.00
C GLN A 364 -53.15 22.89 -11.04
N GLN A 365 -52.78 24.11 -11.45
CA GLN A 365 -51.75 25.03 -10.96
C GLN A 365 -52.19 25.83 -9.70
N SER A 366 -51.21 26.44 -9.01
CA SER A 366 -51.33 27.44 -7.91
C SER A 366 -51.66 26.81 -6.54
N THR A 367 -50.99 27.06 -5.41
CA THR A 367 -50.40 28.27 -4.83
C THR A 367 -49.49 27.85 -3.66
N ILE A 368 -48.17 28.04 -3.73
CA ILE A 368 -47.28 28.03 -2.54
C ILE A 368 -46.14 29.05 -2.79
N ASP A 369 -46.52 30.32 -2.95
CA ASP A 369 -45.62 31.48 -2.93
C ASP A 369 -46.08 32.45 -1.83
N ARG A 370 -46.40 31.94 -0.63
CA ARG A 370 -46.82 32.80 0.48
C ARG A 370 -46.48 32.31 1.88
N GLU A 371 -45.48 31.44 2.01
CA GLU A 371 -44.95 30.99 3.31
C GLU A 371 -43.42 31.22 3.46
N ILE A 372 -42.75 31.84 2.50
CA ILE A 372 -41.30 32.12 2.56
C ILE A 372 -40.99 33.58 2.98
N GLU A 373 -42.01 34.44 3.12
CA GLU A 373 -41.81 35.89 3.31
C GLU A 373 -42.14 36.40 4.73
N LEU A 374 -42.21 35.53 5.74
CA LEU A 374 -42.59 35.91 7.12
C LEU A 374 -41.64 35.44 8.24
N GLU A 375 -40.49 34.85 7.93
CA GLU A 375 -39.46 34.51 8.95
C GLU A 375 -38.19 35.38 8.88
N LEU A 376 -38.17 36.42 8.04
CA LEU A 376 -37.01 37.31 7.84
C LEU A 376 -37.04 38.61 8.67
N GLU A 377 -37.98 38.80 9.60
CA GLU A 377 -38.13 40.04 10.39
C GLU A 377 -38.17 39.84 11.92
N ALA A 378 -37.58 38.76 12.46
CA ALA A 378 -37.49 38.54 13.91
C ALA A 378 -36.04 38.52 14.47
N ALA A 379 -35.12 39.25 13.84
CA ALA A 379 -33.72 39.36 14.27
C ALA A 379 -33.34 40.79 14.68
N THR A 380 -34.03 41.35 15.67
CA THR A 380 -33.53 42.50 16.43
C THR A 380 -33.92 42.34 17.90
N HIS A 381 -33.09 41.62 18.68
CA HIS A 381 -32.76 41.97 20.06
C HIS A 381 -31.52 41.21 20.52
N SER A 382 -30.67 41.94 21.23
CA SER A 382 -29.40 41.52 21.79
C SER A 382 -29.56 40.38 22.79
N ASP A 383 -28.91 39.26 22.52
CA ASP A 383 -28.43 38.35 23.56
C ASP A 383 -27.13 37.69 23.12
N THR A 384 -26.09 37.91 23.90
CA THR A 384 -24.80 37.22 23.83
C THR A 384 -25.00 35.73 24.08
N THR A 385 -25.23 34.98 23.01
CA THR A 385 -25.11 33.52 22.97
C THR A 385 -24.24 33.16 21.78
N THR A 386 -23.21 32.35 22.04
CA THR A 386 -22.23 31.87 21.08
C THR A 386 -22.93 31.12 19.94
N THR A 387 -23.27 31.83 18.88
CA THR A 387 -23.90 31.29 17.67
C THR A 387 -22.83 30.56 16.88
N SER A 388 -22.75 29.23 17.03
CA SER A 388 -21.89 28.41 16.19
C SER A 388 -22.40 28.48 14.75
N SER A 389 -21.63 29.07 13.85
CA SER A 389 -21.91 29.06 12.40
C SER A 389 -22.20 27.62 11.93
N PRO A 390 -23.19 27.41 11.04
CA PRO A 390 -23.49 26.09 10.52
C PRO A 390 -22.29 25.51 9.76
N LEU A 391 -21.99 24.23 9.97
CA LEU A 391 -20.88 23.55 9.29
C LEU A 391 -21.14 23.47 7.78
N PRO A 392 -20.11 23.69 6.94
CA PRO A 392 -20.23 23.48 5.51
C PRO A 392 -20.64 22.05 5.16
N ALA A 393 -21.52 21.91 4.17
CA ALA A 393 -21.92 20.61 3.62
C ALA A 393 -20.69 19.86 3.09
N GLY A 394 -20.54 18.60 3.52
CA GLY A 394 -19.43 17.71 3.14
C GLY A 394 -18.26 17.67 4.14
N LEU A 395 -18.21 18.59 5.10
CA LEU A 395 -17.12 18.64 6.09
C LEU A 395 -17.06 17.37 6.98
N GLU A 396 -18.21 16.81 7.37
CA GLU A 396 -18.26 15.54 8.12
C GLU A 396 -17.70 14.36 7.31
N VAL A 397 -18.03 14.29 6.02
CA VAL A 397 -17.54 13.25 5.11
C VAL A 397 -16.04 13.41 4.86
N LEU A 398 -15.57 14.64 4.64
CA LEU A 398 -14.14 14.95 4.52
C LEU A 398 -13.36 14.53 5.77
N ASN A 399 -13.89 14.82 6.96
CA ASN A 399 -13.28 14.42 8.22
C ASN A 399 -13.21 12.88 8.35
N ALA A 400 -14.24 12.15 7.90
CA ALA A 400 -14.20 10.69 7.86
C ALA A 400 -13.10 10.17 6.91
N CYS A 401 -12.95 10.77 5.73
CA CYS A 401 -11.89 10.45 4.76
C CYS A 401 -10.48 10.69 5.35
N LEU A 402 -10.26 11.83 6.02
CA LEU A 402 -8.99 12.14 6.69
C LEU A 402 -8.66 11.15 7.81
N ASN A 403 -9.66 10.75 8.59
CA ASN A 403 -9.48 9.75 9.63
C ASN A 403 -9.11 8.37 9.05
N GLU A 404 -9.68 7.99 7.91
CA GLU A 404 -9.25 6.77 7.22
C GLU A 404 -7.83 6.92 6.66
N LEU A 405 -7.48 8.06 6.07
CA LEU A 405 -6.11 8.35 5.60
C LEU A 405 -5.08 8.18 6.74
N LYS A 406 -5.35 8.75 7.92
CA LYS A 406 -4.51 8.57 9.12
C LYS A 406 -4.35 7.09 9.46
N ARG A 407 -5.46 6.33 9.53
CA ARG A 407 -5.44 4.90 9.84
C ARG A 407 -4.64 4.07 8.83
N VAL A 408 -4.85 4.27 7.52
CA VAL A 408 -4.13 3.50 6.49
C VAL A 408 -2.64 3.85 6.45
N THR A 409 -2.28 5.11 6.72
CA THR A 409 -0.89 5.57 6.81
C THR A 409 -0.16 4.92 7.98
N GLN A 410 -0.81 4.84 9.15
CA GLN A 410 -0.26 4.11 10.31
C GLN A 410 -0.14 2.60 10.06
N ARG A 411 -1.08 1.98 9.33
CA ARG A 411 -0.97 0.56 8.93
C ARG A 411 0.20 0.36 7.96
N TYR A 412 0.38 1.28 7.02
CA TYR A 412 1.48 1.24 6.05
C TYR A 412 2.85 1.35 6.74
N SER A 413 3.02 2.28 7.70
CA SER A 413 4.28 2.41 8.45
C SER A 413 4.67 1.12 9.20
N LYS A 414 3.72 0.48 9.86
CA LYS A 414 3.93 -0.83 10.53
C LYS A 414 4.34 -1.93 9.55
N LYS A 415 3.75 -1.93 8.35
CA LYS A 415 4.12 -2.88 7.29
C LYS A 415 5.53 -2.67 6.79
N GLN A 416 5.95 -1.42 6.58
CA GLN A 416 7.32 -1.09 6.20
C GLN A 416 8.33 -1.56 7.25
N ILE A 417 8.06 -1.30 8.53
CA ILE A 417 8.90 -1.78 9.65
C ILE A 417 8.99 -3.31 9.65
N LYS A 418 7.86 -4.01 9.51
CA LYS A 418 7.83 -5.48 9.43
C LYS A 418 8.64 -6.00 8.24
N TRP A 419 8.52 -5.35 7.08
CA TRP A 419 9.27 -5.70 5.88
C TRP A 419 10.78 -5.57 6.09
N ILE A 420 11.24 -4.44 6.63
CA ILE A 420 12.67 -4.20 6.90
C ILE A 420 13.22 -5.26 7.85
N ASN A 421 12.52 -5.51 8.96
CA ASN A 421 12.91 -6.56 9.91
C ASN A 421 13.03 -7.94 9.24
N ASN A 422 12.04 -8.34 8.45
CA ASN A 422 12.00 -9.67 7.86
C ASN A 422 13.00 -9.84 6.71
N ARG A 423 13.17 -8.82 5.87
CA ARG A 423 13.95 -8.93 4.63
C ARG A 423 15.42 -8.53 4.78
N PHE A 424 15.73 -7.59 5.67
CA PHE A 424 17.10 -7.09 5.87
C PHE A 424 17.75 -7.64 7.14
N LEU A 425 17.01 -7.82 8.24
CA LEU A 425 17.59 -8.32 9.49
C LEU A 425 17.43 -9.82 9.71
N ALA A 426 16.33 -10.42 9.25
CA ALA A 426 15.99 -11.82 9.56
C ALA A 426 16.36 -12.82 8.45
N SER A 427 17.10 -12.39 7.43
CA SER A 427 17.50 -13.26 6.32
C SER A 427 18.69 -14.14 6.69
N LYS A 428 18.57 -15.45 6.46
CA LYS A 428 19.64 -16.43 6.71
C LYS A 428 20.67 -16.46 5.57
N ASP A 429 20.17 -16.60 4.36
CA ASP A 429 20.98 -17.02 3.21
C ASP A 429 21.33 -15.86 2.27
N ARG A 430 20.95 -14.64 2.66
CA ARG A 430 21.21 -13.42 1.87
C ARG A 430 22.39 -12.67 2.44
N GLN A 431 23.31 -12.28 1.55
CA GLN A 431 24.27 -11.25 1.87
C GLN A 431 23.54 -9.91 1.94
N VAL A 432 23.30 -9.43 3.17
CA VAL A 432 22.76 -8.09 3.42
C VAL A 432 23.92 -7.17 3.78
N PRO A 433 24.06 -5.99 3.14
CA PRO A 433 25.03 -4.98 3.56
C PRO A 433 24.79 -4.54 4.99
N ASP A 434 25.82 -3.94 5.60
CA ASP A 434 25.72 -3.44 6.97
C ASP A 434 24.58 -2.41 7.10
N LEU A 435 23.69 -2.68 8.06
CA LEU A 435 22.52 -1.87 8.36
C LEU A 435 22.75 -1.11 9.65
N TYR A 436 22.70 0.22 9.60
CA TYR A 436 22.94 1.10 10.73
C TYR A 436 21.62 1.73 11.20
N GLU A 437 21.29 1.57 12.47
CA GLU A 437 20.11 2.20 13.08
C GLU A 437 20.39 3.67 13.39
N LEU A 438 19.47 4.55 12.98
CA LEU A 438 19.43 5.96 13.34
C LEU A 438 18.10 6.25 14.05
N ASP A 439 18.13 6.66 15.32
CA ASP A 439 16.92 6.91 16.10
C ASP A 439 16.37 8.31 15.80
N THR A 440 15.16 8.36 15.26
CA THR A 440 14.47 9.61 14.91
C THR A 440 13.34 9.93 15.89
N SER A 441 13.24 9.24 17.02
CA SER A 441 12.14 9.38 17.99
C SER A 441 12.09 10.76 18.65
N ASP A 442 13.24 11.41 18.86
CA ASP A 442 13.32 12.79 19.35
C ASP A 442 13.90 13.69 18.26
N VAL A 443 13.15 14.72 17.86
CA VAL A 443 13.58 15.67 16.83
C VAL A 443 14.70 16.57 17.34
N ASN A 444 14.76 16.83 18.65
CA ASN A 444 15.81 17.67 19.25
C ASN A 444 17.17 16.98 19.22
N LEU A 445 17.18 15.64 19.20
CA LEU A 445 18.39 14.83 19.10
C LEU A 445 18.77 14.49 17.65
N TRP A 446 18.04 15.01 16.65
CA TRP A 446 18.28 14.70 15.22
C TRP A 446 19.75 14.88 14.83
N GLN A 447 20.36 15.98 15.26
CA GLN A 447 21.73 16.31 14.90
C GLN A 447 22.72 15.22 15.35
N ALA A 448 22.64 14.80 16.62
CA ALA A 448 23.55 13.81 17.20
C ALA A 448 23.16 12.36 16.83
N GLU A 449 21.88 11.99 16.95
CA GLU A 449 21.41 10.60 16.82
C GLU A 449 21.10 10.16 15.38
N VAL A 450 21.08 11.10 14.43
CA VAL A 450 20.78 10.81 13.03
C VAL A 450 21.89 11.32 12.12
N TYR A 451 22.07 12.64 12.05
CA TYR A 451 22.94 13.26 11.06
C TYR A 451 24.43 12.94 11.32
N GLU A 452 24.94 13.26 12.51
CA GLU A 452 26.36 13.04 12.85
C GLU A 452 26.74 11.56 12.83
N ARG A 453 25.83 10.69 13.29
CA ARG A 453 26.01 9.24 13.21
C ARG A 453 26.08 8.74 11.76
N ALA A 454 25.18 9.18 10.89
CA ALA A 454 25.20 8.81 9.47
C ALA A 454 26.50 9.25 8.79
N VAL A 455 26.90 10.50 9.06
CA VAL A 455 28.15 11.08 8.57
C VAL A 455 29.37 10.27 9.03
N ALA A 456 29.44 9.93 10.32
CA ALA A 456 30.57 9.19 10.88
C ALA A 456 30.73 7.81 10.21
N VAL A 457 29.62 7.11 9.95
CA VAL A 457 29.63 5.84 9.20
C VAL A 457 30.14 6.03 7.77
N ILE A 458 29.65 7.04 7.04
CA ILE A 458 30.05 7.30 5.65
C ILE A 458 31.53 7.68 5.58
N GLU A 459 32.00 8.58 6.44
CA GLU A 459 33.40 9.00 6.50
C GLU A 459 34.33 7.83 6.83
N SER A 460 33.98 7.03 7.86
CA SER A 460 34.75 5.84 8.22
C SER A 460 34.86 4.87 7.04
N HIS A 461 33.74 4.65 6.31
CA HIS A 461 33.72 3.80 5.13
C HIS A 461 34.61 4.35 4.00
N ARG A 462 34.53 5.65 3.70
CA ARG A 462 35.36 6.30 2.67
C ARG A 462 36.84 6.24 3.03
N ARG A 463 37.18 6.36 4.31
CA ARG A 463 38.55 6.24 4.86
C ARG A 463 38.97 4.79 5.10
N GLY A 464 38.11 3.81 4.85
CA GLY A 464 38.35 2.40 5.14
C GLY A 464 38.85 2.16 6.58
N GLU A 465 38.35 2.97 7.51
CA GLU A 465 38.60 2.89 8.95
C GLU A 465 37.50 2.06 9.60
N VAL A 466 37.79 1.48 10.76
CA VAL A 466 36.78 0.79 11.57
C VAL A 466 35.85 1.86 12.13
N CYS A 467 34.56 1.76 11.82
CA CYS A 467 33.56 2.64 12.41
C CYS A 467 33.27 2.21 13.86
N GLU A 468 33.28 3.16 14.79
CA GLU A 468 32.86 2.92 16.18
C GLU A 468 31.38 2.51 16.24
N ILE A 469 30.56 3.10 15.37
CA ILE A 469 29.14 2.79 15.25
C ILE A 469 29.01 1.39 14.66
N GLN A 470 28.46 0.48 15.45
CA GLN A 470 28.26 -0.90 15.04
C GLN A 470 27.01 -1.05 14.17
N ALA A 471 27.11 -1.89 13.15
CA ALA A 471 25.97 -2.33 12.38
C ALA A 471 25.01 -3.16 13.27
N MET A 472 23.73 -3.15 12.92
CA MET A 472 22.70 -3.91 13.61
C MET A 472 22.97 -5.42 13.54
N ALA A 473 22.85 -6.09 14.68
CA ALA A 473 22.93 -7.54 14.74
C ALA A 473 21.80 -8.18 13.91
N ARG A 474 22.16 -9.20 13.13
CA ARG A 474 21.18 -10.04 12.43
C ARG A 474 20.26 -10.72 13.43
N ARG A 475 18.99 -10.86 13.07
CA ARG A 475 17.97 -11.52 13.88
C ARG A 475 17.72 -12.92 13.36
N GLN A 476 17.48 -13.87 14.24
CA GLN A 476 16.91 -15.16 13.84
C GLN A 476 15.39 -15.05 13.83
N HIS A 477 14.78 -15.32 12.68
CA HIS A 477 13.32 -15.43 12.60
C HIS A 477 12.86 -16.63 13.45
N PRO A 478 11.75 -16.57 14.22
CA PRO A 478 11.34 -17.69 15.06
C PRO A 478 10.97 -18.97 14.29
N GLY A 479 10.61 -18.84 13.01
CA GLY A 479 10.41 -19.96 12.09
C GLY A 479 11.70 -20.44 11.41
N ALA A 480 12.86 -19.95 11.84
CA ALA A 480 14.15 -20.28 11.26
C ALA A 480 14.41 -21.79 11.27
N GLY A 481 14.39 -22.42 10.09
CA GLY A 481 14.71 -23.84 9.92
C GLY A 481 13.49 -24.75 9.79
N LEU A 482 12.29 -24.19 9.89
CA LEU A 482 11.06 -24.88 9.52
C LEU A 482 10.83 -24.81 8.01
N ASN A 483 10.10 -25.79 7.46
CA ASN A 483 9.83 -25.78 6.03
C ASN A 483 8.82 -24.68 5.69
N GLU A 484 9.25 -23.70 4.90
CA GLU A 484 8.47 -22.54 4.51
C GLU A 484 7.65 -22.74 3.21
N GLU A 485 7.77 -23.89 2.56
CA GLU A 485 7.12 -24.21 1.27
C GLU A 485 5.97 -25.23 1.41
N THR A 486 5.71 -25.74 2.63
CA THR A 486 4.56 -26.63 2.89
C THR A 486 3.23 -25.88 2.80
N SER A 487 2.22 -26.49 2.18
CA SER A 487 0.84 -25.99 2.21
C SER A 487 0.00 -26.83 3.17
N ASN A 488 -0.58 -26.20 4.19
CA ASN A 488 -1.39 -26.85 5.20
C ASN A 488 -2.81 -26.27 5.18
N PHE A 489 -3.84 -27.13 5.24
CA PHE A 489 -5.24 -26.71 5.32
C PHE A 489 -5.83 -27.06 6.69
N CYS A 490 -6.47 -26.10 7.34
CA CYS A 490 -7.23 -26.36 8.55
C CYS A 490 -8.71 -26.59 8.22
N GLU A 491 -9.21 -27.81 8.38
CA GLU A 491 -10.63 -28.11 8.17
C GLU A 491 -11.54 -27.42 9.20
N ILE A 492 -11.08 -27.25 10.43
CA ILE A 492 -11.85 -26.58 11.49
C ILE A 492 -12.03 -25.10 11.16
N CYS A 493 -10.95 -24.46 10.69
CA CYS A 493 -10.96 -23.04 10.39
C CYS A 493 -11.27 -22.71 8.93
N GLN A 494 -11.30 -23.70 8.04
CA GLN A 494 -11.46 -23.56 6.60
C GLN A 494 -10.49 -22.52 6.03
N ARG A 495 -9.20 -22.67 6.35
CA ARG A 495 -8.13 -21.73 5.98
C ARG A 495 -6.85 -22.46 5.60
N HIS A 496 -6.16 -21.95 4.57
CA HIS A 496 -4.83 -22.40 4.17
C HIS A 496 -3.73 -21.62 4.90
N PHE A 497 -2.64 -22.32 5.21
CA PHE A 497 -1.42 -21.80 5.83
C PHE A 497 -0.21 -22.28 5.03
N ILE A 498 0.61 -21.33 4.58
CA ILE A 498 1.86 -21.63 3.89
C ILE A 498 3.01 -21.58 4.89
N GLY A 499 3.83 -22.62 4.89
CA GLY A 499 4.93 -22.83 5.81
C GLY A 499 4.51 -23.42 7.16
N GLU A 500 5.37 -24.27 7.69
CA GLU A 500 5.18 -24.98 8.93
C GLU A 500 5.11 -24.03 10.13
N TYR A 501 5.89 -22.94 10.13
CA TYR A 501 5.83 -21.96 11.21
C TYR A 501 4.43 -21.33 11.36
N GLN A 502 3.83 -20.88 10.26
CA GLN A 502 2.50 -20.28 10.26
C GLN A 502 1.43 -21.31 10.66
N TRP A 503 1.61 -22.54 10.23
CA TRP A 503 0.75 -23.66 10.62
C TRP A 503 0.78 -23.92 12.13
N GLN A 504 1.97 -24.02 12.71
CA GLN A 504 2.13 -24.21 14.16
C GLN A 504 1.56 -23.05 14.98
N LEU A 505 1.76 -21.80 14.53
CA LEU A 505 1.14 -20.62 15.16
C LEU A 505 -0.39 -20.69 15.09
N HIS A 506 -0.95 -21.12 13.96
CA HIS A 506 -2.38 -21.27 13.79
C HIS A 506 -2.97 -22.26 14.79
N LEU A 507 -2.39 -23.47 14.89
CA LEU A 507 -2.85 -24.52 15.79
C LEU A 507 -2.86 -24.08 17.26
N LYS A 508 -1.88 -23.23 17.65
CA LYS A 508 -1.77 -22.68 19.01
C LYS A 508 -2.71 -21.48 19.27
N SER A 509 -3.28 -20.88 18.22
CA SER A 509 -4.05 -19.63 18.33
C SER A 509 -5.37 -19.79 19.10
N ASN A 510 -5.74 -18.76 19.86
CA ASN A 510 -7.02 -18.72 20.59
C ASN A 510 -8.23 -18.83 19.66
N LYS A 511 -8.13 -18.28 18.45
CA LYS A 511 -9.21 -18.35 17.44
C LYS A 511 -9.45 -19.80 16.98
N HIS A 512 -8.37 -20.55 16.73
CA HIS A 512 -8.47 -21.97 16.39
C HIS A 512 -9.07 -22.79 17.54
N LYS A 513 -8.54 -22.61 18.76
CA LYS A 513 -9.04 -23.30 19.97
C LYS A 513 -10.53 -23.08 20.20
N LYS A 514 -10.98 -21.81 20.17
CA LYS A 514 -12.41 -21.45 20.33
C LYS A 514 -13.30 -22.07 19.26
N ARG A 515 -12.86 -22.09 17.99
CA ARG A 515 -13.65 -22.68 16.90
C ARG A 515 -13.73 -24.20 17.02
N ARG A 516 -12.63 -24.86 17.39
CA ARG A 516 -12.60 -26.31 17.68
C ARG A 516 -13.56 -26.68 18.81
N GLU A 517 -13.57 -25.92 19.90
CA GLU A 517 -14.50 -26.12 21.02
C GLU A 517 -15.97 -25.90 20.61
N SER A 518 -16.25 -24.88 19.80
CA SER A 518 -17.59 -24.64 19.27
C SER A 518 -18.07 -25.78 18.38
N ASN A 519 -17.23 -26.31 17.48
CA ASN A 519 -17.57 -27.47 16.66
C ASN A 519 -17.83 -28.72 17.51
N LYS A 520 -16.96 -29.01 18.49
CA LYS A 520 -17.19 -30.14 19.43
C LYS A 520 -18.51 -30.01 20.21
N LYS A 521 -18.91 -28.79 20.59
CA LYS A 521 -20.21 -28.55 21.24
C LYS A 521 -21.38 -28.77 20.28
N LYS A 522 -21.25 -28.34 19.02
CA LYS A 522 -22.27 -28.57 17.98
C LYS A 522 -22.43 -30.06 17.68
N GLU A 523 -21.33 -30.79 17.48
CA GLU A 523 -21.32 -32.24 17.24
C GLU A 523 -22.00 -33.01 18.37
N LYS A 524 -21.70 -32.65 19.63
CA LYS A 524 -22.38 -33.21 20.81
C LYS A 524 -23.88 -32.88 20.87
N ALA A 525 -24.29 -31.70 20.42
CA ALA A 525 -25.70 -31.29 20.39
C ALA A 525 -26.49 -31.93 19.24
N SER A 526 -25.82 -32.28 18.13
CA SER A 526 -26.43 -32.92 16.97
C SER A 526 -26.46 -34.46 17.02
N GLY A 527 -25.99 -35.09 18.11
CA GLY A 527 -26.11 -36.53 18.34
C GLY A 527 -25.27 -37.43 17.43
N ILE A 528 -24.35 -36.89 16.63
CA ILE A 528 -23.46 -37.65 15.75
C ILE A 528 -22.13 -37.84 16.49
N SER A 529 -21.95 -39.01 17.13
CA SER A 529 -20.66 -39.43 17.65
C SER A 529 -19.81 -40.00 16.51
N VAL A 530 -18.87 -39.21 15.96
CA VAL A 530 -17.76 -39.76 15.19
C VAL A 530 -16.56 -39.90 16.11
N ASP A 531 -16.24 -41.14 16.46
CA ASP A 531 -15.04 -41.51 17.20
C ASP A 531 -13.80 -41.27 16.31
N THR A 532 -13.21 -40.08 16.41
CA THR A 532 -11.88 -39.77 15.84
C THR A 532 -10.87 -39.65 16.98
N ASN A 533 -10.56 -40.80 17.57
CA ASN A 533 -9.50 -40.95 18.56
C ASN A 533 -8.62 -42.14 18.18
N LYS A 534 -7.97 -42.06 17.02
CA LYS A 534 -6.80 -42.88 16.66
C LYS A 534 -5.99 -42.09 15.63
N GLU A 535 -5.04 -41.27 16.11
CA GLU A 535 -3.73 -41.10 15.46
C GLU A 535 -2.75 -40.20 16.22
N ASP A 536 -3.12 -39.54 17.33
CA ASP A 536 -2.14 -38.85 18.18
C ASP A 536 -1.66 -39.74 19.34
N LYS A 537 -0.95 -40.83 19.02
CA LYS A 537 0.00 -41.55 19.90
C LYS A 537 0.61 -42.75 19.17
N LYS A 538 1.68 -42.55 18.42
CA LYS A 538 2.84 -43.46 18.37
C LYS A 538 3.98 -42.87 17.52
N SER A 539 5.09 -42.64 18.23
CA SER A 539 6.50 -42.49 17.81
C SER A 539 6.90 -41.25 17.04
#